data_AF-A0A376RDY5-F1
#
_entry.id   AF-A0A376RDY5-F1
#
_cell.length_a   1.000
_cell.length_b   1.000
_cell.length_c   1.000
_cell.angle_alpha   90.00
_cell.angle_beta   90.00
_cell.angle_gamma   90.00
#
_symmetry.space_group_name_H-M   'P 1'
#
loop_
_entity.id
_entity.type
_entity.pdbx_description
1 polymer ?
#
loop_
_entity_poly.entity_id
_entity_poly.type
_entity_poly.pdbx_seq_one_letter_code
_entity_poly.pdbx_strand_id
1 'polypeptide(L)' 'MPRAEVILMADSSKFGRKSPNVVCSLESVDKLITDAGIDPAFRQALEEKGIDVIITGESNE' A
#
# COMPACT_ATOMS: atom_id res chain seq x y z
N MET A 1 2.67 -25.09 5.14
CA MET A 1 2.66 -24.74 3.70
C MET A 1 3.08 -23.29 3.59
N PRO A 2 3.99 -22.91 2.68
CA PRO A 2 4.39 -21.52 2.53
C PRO A 2 3.20 -20.71 2.01
N ARG A 3 2.88 -19.61 2.70
CA ARG A 3 1.93 -18.60 2.21
C ARG A 3 2.60 -17.84 1.07
N ALA A 4 1.88 -17.62 -0.03
CA ALA A 4 2.35 -16.76 -1.11
C ALA A 4 2.35 -15.29 -0.62
N GLU A 5 3.43 -14.58 -0.91
CA GLU A 5 3.53 -13.15 -0.63
C GLU A 5 2.71 -12.35 -1.65
N VAL A 6 1.89 -11.43 -1.16
CA VAL A 6 1.04 -10.56 -1.97
C VAL A 6 1.58 -9.14 -1.93
N ILE A 7 2.10 -8.69 -3.07
CA ILE A 7 2.63 -7.34 -3.24
C ILE A 7 1.65 -6.54 -4.10
N LEU A 8 1.16 -5.43 -3.56
CA LEU A 8 0.29 -4.49 -4.26
C LEU A 8 1.12 -3.28 -4.72
N MET A 9 0.90 -2.86 -5.96
CA MET A 9 1.47 -1.62 -6.49
C MET A 9 0.33 -0.67 -6.85
N ALA A 10 0.33 0.52 -6.25
CA ALA A 10 -0.68 1.54 -6.49
C ALA A 10 -0.07 2.92 -6.31
N ASP A 11 -0.38 3.85 -7.21
CA ASP A 11 0.04 5.25 -7.07
C ASP A 11 -0.79 5.97 -6.00
N SER A 12 -0.21 7.05 -5.46
CA SER A 12 -0.80 7.82 -4.36
C SER A 12 -2.16 8.43 -4.70
N SER A 13 -2.46 8.65 -5.99
CA SER A 13 -3.75 9.20 -6.42
C SER A 13 -4.93 8.26 -6.16
N LYS A 14 -4.67 6.99 -5.81
CA LYS A 14 -5.69 5.98 -5.48
C LYS A 14 -6.16 6.05 -4.03
N PHE A 15 -5.39 6.62 -3.12
CA PHE A 15 -5.81 6.76 -1.72
C PHE A 15 -6.90 7.84 -1.58
N GLY A 16 -7.82 7.64 -0.64
CA GLY A 16 -8.96 8.53 -0.43
C GLY A 16 -10.08 8.42 -1.49
N ARG A 17 -9.92 7.61 -2.54
CA ARG A 17 -10.95 7.35 -3.54
C ARG A 17 -11.69 6.05 -3.24
N LYS A 18 -13.02 6.09 -3.23
CA LYS A 18 -13.85 4.88 -3.12
C LYS A 18 -14.08 4.28 -4.51
N SER A 19 -13.51 3.11 -4.78
CA SER A 19 -13.85 2.32 -5.97
C SER A 19 -15.17 1.58 -5.71
N PRO A 20 -16.10 1.52 -6.69
CA PRO A 20 -17.30 0.69 -6.58
C PRO A 20 -16.99 -0.81 -6.64
N ASN A 21 -15.80 -1.19 -7.09
CA ASN A 21 -15.33 -2.57 -7.15
C ASN A 21 -14.20 -2.80 -6.15
N VAL A 22 -14.50 -3.53 -5.06
CA VAL A 22 -13.52 -4.03 -4.09
C VAL A 22 -13.19 -5.47 -4.45
N VAL A 23 -11.96 -5.71 -4.91
CA VAL A 23 -11.52 -7.02 -5.42
C VAL A 23 -10.85 -7.86 -4.33
N CYS A 24 -10.19 -7.22 -3.37
CA CYS A 24 -9.58 -7.89 -2.22
C CYS A 24 -9.52 -6.96 -1.00
N SER A 25 -9.46 -7.56 0.18
CA SER A 25 -9.21 -6.83 1.44
C SER A 25 -7.72 -6.50 1.56
N LEU A 26 -7.40 -5.30 2.05
CA LEU A 26 -6.02 -4.88 2.33
C LEU A 26 -5.30 -5.81 3.33
N GLU A 27 -6.04 -6.54 4.16
CA GLU A 27 -5.50 -7.56 5.09
C GLU A 27 -4.80 -8.74 4.41
N SER A 28 -5.05 -8.93 3.11
CA SER A 28 -4.39 -9.98 2.32
C SER A 28 -3.06 -9.52 1.71
N VAL A 29 -2.75 -8.22 1.77
CA VAL A 29 -1.55 -7.62 1.21
C VAL A 29 -0.42 -7.65 2.24
N ASP A 30 0.74 -8.17 1.85
CA ASP A 30 1.93 -8.18 2.71
C ASP A 30 2.78 -6.92 2.50
N LYS A 31 2.85 -6.43 1.26
CA LYS A 31 3.62 -5.22 0.90
C LYS A 31 2.86 -4.31 -0.06
N LEU A 32 3.02 -3.01 0.11
CA LEU A 32 2.47 -1.97 -0.77
C LEU A 32 3.59 -1.09 -1.32
N ILE A 33 3.66 -0.95 -2.63
CA ILE A 33 4.57 -0.05 -3.32
C ILE A 33 3.77 1.16 -3.83
N THR A 34 4.15 2.36 -3.41
CA THR A 34 3.52 3.64 -3.80
C THR A 34 4.56 4.71 -4.13
N ASP A 35 4.16 5.79 -4.78
CA ASP A 35 4.97 7.00 -4.90
C ASP A 35 4.91 7.88 -3.64
N ALA A 36 5.80 8.87 -3.55
CA ALA A 36 5.95 9.80 -2.43
C ALA A 36 4.74 10.73 -2.17
N GLY A 37 3.71 10.70 -3.02
CA GLY A 37 2.50 11.50 -2.83
C GLY A 37 1.51 10.93 -1.81
N ILE A 38 1.81 9.77 -1.19
CA ILE A 38 0.91 9.16 -0.19
C ILE A 38 0.84 10.03 1.08
N ASP A 39 -0.37 10.27 1.58
CA ASP A 39 -0.57 10.98 2.84
C ASP A 39 0.05 10.18 4.01
N PRO A 40 0.82 10.81 4.90
CA PRO A 40 1.43 10.14 6.06
C PRO A 40 0.41 9.42 6.94
N ALA A 41 -0.82 9.92 7.07
CA ALA A 41 -1.86 9.26 7.84
C ALA A 41 -2.34 7.96 7.17
N PHE A 42 -2.42 7.93 5.83
CA PHE A 42 -2.72 6.70 5.09
C PHE A 42 -1.58 5.70 5.23
N ARG A 43 -0.33 6.14 5.10
CA ARG A 43 0.85 5.30 5.32
C ARG A 43 0.82 4.66 6.71
N GLN A 44 0.65 5.47 7.76
CA GLN A 44 0.63 4.99 9.14
C GLN A 44 -0.49 3.96 9.36
N ALA A 45 -1.70 4.23 8.84
CA ALA A 45 -2.82 3.30 8.95
C ALA A 45 -2.59 1.96 8.22
N LEU A 46 -1.79 1.94 7.15
CA LEU A 46 -1.40 0.72 6.44
C LEU A 46 -0.32 -0.05 7.21
N GLU A 47 0.68 0.64 7.74
CA GLU A 47 1.74 0.06 8.58
C GLU A 47 1.16 -0.54 9.87
N GLU A 48 0.20 0.13 10.51
CA GLU A 48 -0.54 -0.39 11.68
C GLU A 48 -1.34 -1.67 11.38
N LYS A 49 -1.71 -1.88 10.11
CA LYS A 49 -2.35 -3.11 9.64
C LYS A 49 -1.35 -4.23 9.32
N GLY A 50 -0.06 -3.99 9.52
CA GLY A 50 1.02 -4.94 9.24
C GLY A 50 1.44 -4.99 7.77
N ILE A 51 1.05 -4.00 6.96
CA ILE A 51 1.45 -3.90 5.57
C ILE A 51 2.76 -3.12 5.50
N ASP A 52 3.78 -3.71 4.87
CA ASP A 52 5.05 -3.02 4.64
C ASP A 52 4.91 -2.04 3.46
N VAL A 53 5.09 -0.74 3.73
CA VAL A 53 4.90 0.32 2.73
C VAL A 53 6.26 0.78 2.19
N ILE A 54 6.48 0.53 0.90
CA ILE A 54 7.67 0.95 0.17
C ILE A 54 7.33 2.19 -0.66
N ILE A 55 8.00 3.31 -0.36
CA ILE A 55 7.87 4.54 -1.14
C ILE A 55 8.95 4.59 -2.20
N THR A 56 8.52 4.89 -3.43
CA THR A 56 9.39 5.07 -4.60
C THR A 56 9.38 6.53 -5.05
N GLY A 57 10.49 7.00 -5.61
CA GLY A 57 10.63 8.39 -6.04
C GLY A 57 11.08 9.36 -4.95
N GLU A 58 11.28 8.89 -3.71
CA GLU A 58 12.23 9.54 -2.80
C GLU A 58 13.63 9.07 -3.21
N SER A 59 14.44 9.99 -3.72
CA SER A 59 15.83 9.72 -4.04
C SER A 59 16.55 9.31 -2.76
N ASN A 60 16.75 8.01 -2.55
CA ASN A 60 17.80 7.56 -1.64
C ASN A 60 19.14 7.83 -2.34
N GLU A 61 19.83 8.89 -1.92
CA GLU A 61 21.28 9.01 -2.11
C GLU A 61 22.02 7.95 -1.29
#